data_AF-A0A1C7HVT5-F1
#
_entry.id   AF-A0A1C7HVT5-F1
#
_cell.length_a   1.000
_cell.length_b   1.000
_cell.length_c   1.000
_cell.angle_alpha   90.00
_cell.angle_beta   90.00
_cell.angle_gamma   90.00
#
_symmetry.space_group_name_H-M   'P 1'
#
loop_
_entity.id
_entity.type
_entity.pdbx_description
1 polymer ?
#
loop_
_entity_poly.entity_id
_entity_poly.type
_entity_poly.pdbx_seq_one_letter_code
_entity_poly.pdbx_strand_id
1 'polypeptide(L)'
;MKGKYDDSLNIERERIIMKIYLTLTDVRNFLRCSWPKAKIRFNEAADLCIKDGKKNLEGRVYYKYFLQVIAISESEIHKMAKYERQIKMSHPTTNDDATKL
;
A
#
# COMPACT_ATOMS: atom_id res chain seq x y z
N MET A 1 -9.67 18.78 10.84
CA MET A 1 -9.82 17.39 11.32
C MET A 1 -8.48 16.68 11.17
N LYS A 2 -7.80 16.36 12.28
CA LYS A 2 -6.65 15.45 12.27
C LYS A 2 -7.19 14.09 11.84
N GLY A 3 -6.86 13.65 10.63
CA GLY A 3 -7.27 12.33 10.16
C GLY A 3 -6.79 11.30 11.17
N LYS A 4 -7.73 10.53 11.74
CA LYS A 4 -7.39 9.31 12.47
C LYS A 4 -6.51 8.50 11.53
N TYR A 5 -5.23 8.37 11.85
CA TYR A 5 -4.39 7.41 11.15
C TYR A 5 -5.08 6.07 11.40
N ASP A 6 -5.67 5.50 10.35
CA ASP A 6 -6.15 4.14 10.43
C ASP A 6 -4.91 3.29 10.71
N ASP A 7 -4.84 2.71 11.91
CA ASP A 7 -3.75 1.83 12.39
C ASP A 7 -3.63 0.53 11.54
N SER A 8 -4.19 0.53 10.32
CA SER A 8 -4.29 -0.57 9.38
C SER A 8 -3.32 -0.41 8.19
N LEU A 9 -2.15 0.22 8.36
CA LEU A 9 -1.26 0.55 7.25
C LEU A 9 -0.80 -0.70 6.48
N ASN A 10 -0.35 -1.75 7.17
CA ASN A 10 0.15 -2.94 6.48
C ASN A 10 -1.00 -3.74 5.88
N ILE A 11 -2.18 -3.73 6.50
CA ILE A 11 -3.39 -4.30 5.92
C ILE A 11 -3.79 -3.54 4.64
N GLU A 12 -3.69 -2.21 4.60
CA GLU A 12 -3.95 -1.42 3.39
C GLU A 12 -2.93 -1.71 2.28
N ARG A 13 -1.64 -1.79 2.62
CA ARG A 13 -0.58 -2.18 1.68
C ARG A 13 -0.85 -3.54 1.04
N GLU A 14 -1.28 -4.51 1.84
CA GLU A 14 -1.67 -5.83 1.34
C GLU A 14 -2.87 -5.73 0.38
N ARG A 15 -3.94 -5.00 0.74
CA ARG A 15 -5.09 -4.79 -0.16
C ARG A 15 -4.70 -4.11 -1.46
N ILE A 16 -3.73 -3.19 -1.42
CA ILE A 16 -3.23 -2.49 -2.60
C ILE A 16 -2.55 -3.46 -3.56
N ILE A 17 -1.63 -4.31 -3.10
CA ILE A 17 -0.92 -5.25 -4.00
C ILE A 17 -1.87 -6.31 -4.59
N MET A 18 -2.93 -6.68 -3.87
CA MET A 18 -3.97 -7.59 -4.37
C MET A 18 -4.73 -7.04 -5.59
N LYS A 19 -4.66 -5.72 -5.88
CA LYS A 19 -5.24 -5.13 -7.10
C LYS A 19 -4.48 -5.48 -8.37
N ILE A 20 -3.26 -6.02 -8.26
CA ILE A 20 -2.35 -6.38 -9.37
C ILE A 20 -1.82 -5.17 -10.14
N TYR A 21 -2.68 -4.24 -10.57
CA TYR A 21 -2.32 -3.00 -11.25
C TYR A 21 -2.65 -1.78 -10.41
N LEU A 22 -1.62 -1.00 -10.09
CA LEU A 22 -1.68 0.12 -9.16
C LEU A 22 -1.86 1.43 -9.90
N THR A 23 -2.75 2.28 -9.41
CA THR A 23 -2.85 3.69 -9.81
C THR A 23 -1.81 4.53 -9.06
N LEU A 24 -1.60 5.79 -9.50
CA LEU A 24 -0.77 6.75 -8.76
C LEU A 24 -1.27 6.97 -7.32
N THR A 25 -2.59 6.95 -7.13
CA THR A 25 -3.22 7.05 -5.80
C THR A 25 -2.86 5.85 -4.93
N ASP A 26 -2.88 4.64 -5.51
CA ASP A 26 -2.49 3.43 -4.78
C ASP A 26 -1.02 3.49 -4.35
N VAL A 27 -0.11 3.90 -5.24
CA VAL A 27 1.31 4.09 -4.91
C VAL A 27 1.49 5.12 -3.79
N ARG A 28 0.77 6.25 -3.87
CA ARG A 28 0.81 7.28 -2.82
C ARG A 28 0.32 6.75 -1.48
N ASN A 29 -0.78 5.99 -1.47
CA ASN A 29 -1.37 5.43 -0.27
C ASN A 29 -0.46 4.36 0.35
N PHE A 30 0.15 3.52 -0.49
CA PHE A 30 1.10 2.50 -0.06
C PHE A 30 2.33 3.11 0.64
N LEU A 31 2.88 4.20 0.07
CA LEU A 31 4.08 4.87 0.57
C LEU A 31 3.81 5.91 1.66
N ARG A 32 2.54 6.34 1.82
CA ARG A 32 2.14 7.48 2.68
C ARG A 32 2.98 8.73 2.40
N CYS A 33 3.16 9.06 1.13
CA CYS A 33 4.01 10.17 0.70
C CYS A 33 3.24 11.27 -0.05
N SER A 34 3.95 12.32 -0.43
CA SER A 34 3.41 13.39 -1.28
C SER A 34 3.22 12.91 -2.72
N TRP A 35 2.32 13.58 -3.46
CA TRP A 35 2.08 13.26 -4.88
C TRP A 35 3.35 13.27 -5.74
N PRO A 36 4.29 14.24 -5.61
CA PRO A 36 5.53 14.21 -6.38
C PRO A 36 6.38 12.95 -6.11
N LYS A 37 6.52 12.57 -4.83
CA LYS A 37 7.28 11.37 -4.45
C LYS A 37 6.62 10.10 -4.98
N ALA A 38 5.29 10.01 -4.90
CA ALA A 38 4.55 8.89 -5.46
C ALA A 38 4.73 8.80 -6.98
N LYS A 39 4.70 9.94 -7.68
CA LYS A 39 4.85 10.01 -9.13
C LYS A 39 6.22 9.55 -9.60
N ILE A 40 7.29 9.88 -8.86
CA ILE A 40 8.64 9.39 -9.15
C ILE A 40 8.65 7.85 -9.12
N ARG A 41 8.17 7.22 -8.03
CA ARG A 41 8.15 5.75 -7.91
C ARG A 41 7.23 5.08 -8.92
N PHE A 42 6.10 5.70 -9.24
CA PHE A 42 5.18 5.24 -10.28
C PHE A 42 5.87 5.20 -11.64
N ASN A 43 6.56 6.28 -12.02
CA ASN A 43 7.26 6.35 -13.30
C ASN A 43 8.45 5.37 -13.35
N GLU A 44 9.24 5.25 -12.28
CA GLU A 44 10.33 4.27 -12.19
C GLU A 44 9.82 2.83 -12.43
N ALA A 45 8.66 2.48 -11.85
CA ALA A 45 8.04 1.17 -12.04
C ALA A 45 7.51 0.99 -13.48
N ALA A 46 6.98 2.06 -14.09
CA ALA A 46 6.55 2.04 -15.47
C ALA A 46 7.74 1.82 -16.43
N ASP A 47 8.83 2.53 -16.21
CA ASP A 47 10.06 2.44 -17.01
C ASP A 47 10.71 1.07 -16.88
N LEU A 48 10.71 0.47 -15.68
CA LEU A 48 11.26 -0.87 -15.46
C LEU A 48 10.46 -1.93 -16.23
N CYS A 49 9.13 -1.83 -16.26
CA CYS A 49 8.26 -2.71 -17.04
C CYS A 49 8.57 -2.61 -18.55
N ILE A 50 8.81 -1.40 -19.05
CA ILE A 50 9.16 -1.15 -20.46
C ILE A 50 10.55 -1.72 -20.78
N LYS A 51 11.53 -1.56 -19.89
CA LYS A 51 12.89 -2.11 -20.05
C LYS A 51 12.88 -3.64 -20.14
N ASP A 52 11.96 -4.29 -19.42
CA ASP A 52 11.72 -5.74 -19.49
C ASP A 52 10.95 -6.19 -20.75
N GLY A 53 10.64 -5.27 -21.68
CA GLY A 53 9.89 -5.57 -22.91
C GLY A 53 8.40 -5.78 -22.69
N LYS A 54 7.85 -5.39 -21.54
CA LYS A 54 6.43 -5.55 -21.20
C LYS A 54 5.68 -4.23 -21.29
N LYS A 55 4.35 -4.33 -21.26
CA LYS A 55 3.44 -3.17 -21.27
C LYS A 55 2.61 -3.14 -20.00
N ASN A 56 2.45 -1.95 -19.44
CA ASN A 56 1.48 -1.69 -18.39
C ASN A 56 0.09 -1.39 -18.97
N LEU A 57 -0.94 -1.47 -18.13
CA LEU A 57 -2.24 -0.90 -18.42
C LEU A 57 -2.17 0.63 -18.38
N GLU A 58 -2.98 1.30 -19.19
CA GLU A 58 -3.02 2.76 -19.23
C GLU A 58 -3.30 3.36 -17.84
N GLY A 59 -2.48 4.35 -17.45
CA GLY A 59 -2.59 5.02 -16.14
C GLY A 59 -2.28 4.13 -14.93
N ARG A 60 -1.69 2.95 -15.13
CA ARG A 60 -1.40 1.97 -14.06
C ARG A 60 -0.01 1.37 -14.18
N VAL A 61 0.47 0.76 -13.10
CA VAL A 61 1.71 -0.03 -13.09
C VAL A 61 1.48 -1.39 -12.47
N TYR A 62 2.10 -2.44 -13.02
CA TYR A 62 2.06 -3.77 -12.42
C TYR A 62 2.80 -3.78 -11.08
N TYR A 63 2.16 -4.29 -10.03
CA TYR A 63 2.63 -4.16 -8.66
C TYR A 63 4.03 -4.74 -8.44
N LYS A 64 4.42 -5.82 -9.15
CA LYS A 64 5.75 -6.43 -8.97
C LYS A 64 6.89 -5.49 -9.38
N TYR A 65 6.71 -4.69 -10.42
CA TYR A 65 7.70 -3.68 -10.81
C TYR A 65 7.78 -2.56 -9.78
N PHE A 66 6.65 -2.15 -9.23
CA PHE A 66 6.63 -1.20 -8.12
C PHE A 66 7.34 -1.73 -6.88
N LEU A 67 7.10 -2.99 -6.51
CA LEU A 67 7.77 -3.65 -5.37
C LEU A 67 9.28 -3.77 -5.57
N GLN A 68 9.74 -4.07 -6.79
CA GLN A 68 11.16 -4.07 -7.15
C GLN A 68 11.80 -2.68 -6.98
N VAL A 69 11.15 -1.62 -7.46
CA VAL A 69 11.64 -0.24 -7.37
C VAL A 69 11.86 0.19 -5.91
N ILE A 70 10.97 -0.20 -5.00
CA ILE A 70 11.05 0.18 -3.59
C ILE A 70 11.81 -0.86 -2.74
N ALA A 71 12.31 -1.93 -3.36
CA ALA A 71 13.03 -3.02 -2.72
C ALA A 71 12.28 -3.66 -1.54
N ILE A 72 10.99 -3.95 -1.71
CA ILE A 72 10.16 -4.67 -0.73
C ILE A 72 9.61 -5.94 -1.39
N SER A 73 9.66 -7.07 -0.70
CA SER A 73 9.07 -8.32 -1.17
C SER A 73 7.58 -8.42 -0.85
N GLU A 74 6.85 -9.16 -1.69
CA GLU A 74 5.44 -9.50 -1.44
C GLU A 74 5.24 -10.28 -0.12
N SER A 75 6.18 -11.18 0.20
CA SER A 75 6.17 -11.95 1.45
C SER A 75 6.25 -11.05 2.69
N GLU A 76 7.08 -10.01 2.67
CA GLU A 76 7.18 -9.04 3.77
C GLU A 76 5.85 -8.30 3.97
N ILE A 77 5.17 -7.91 2.89
CA ILE A 77 3.87 -7.22 2.96
C ILE A 77 2.83 -8.11 3.64
N HIS A 78 2.71 -9.38 3.21
CA HIS A 78 1.79 -10.34 3.82
C HIS A 78 2.13 -10.61 5.29
N LYS A 79 3.42 -10.77 5.61
CA LYS A 79 3.89 -11.01 6.98
C LYS A 79 3.53 -9.84 7.89
N MET A 80 3.77 -8.61 7.45
CA MET A 80 3.45 -7.41 8.23
C MET A 80 1.95 -7.20 8.40
N ALA A 81 1.16 -7.44 7.35
CA ALA A 81 -0.30 -7.39 7.43
C ALA A 81 -0.86 -8.44 8.42
N LYS A 82 -0.28 -9.65 8.42
CA LYS A 82 -0.63 -10.70 9.39
C LYS A 82 -0.32 -10.28 10.82
N TYR A 83 0.87 -9.74 11.09
CA TYR A 83 1.21 -9.25 12.44
C TYR A 83 0.28 -8.13 12.89
N GLU A 84 -0.05 -7.20 12.00
CA GLU A 84 -0.97 -6.11 12.33
C GLU A 84 -2.38 -6.62 12.67
N ARG A 85 -2.91 -7.60 11.93
CA ARG A 85 -4.17 -8.29 12.28
C ARG A 85 -4.09 -8.95 13.66
N GLN A 86 -2.99 -9.62 13.98
CA GLN A 86 -2.80 -10.31 15.26
C GLN A 86 -2.74 -9.33 16.43
N ILE A 87 -2.04 -8.22 16.28
CA ILE A 87 -1.96 -7.16 17.31
C ILE A 87 -3.35 -6.56 17.58
N LYS A 88 -4.14 -6.32 16.52
CA LYS A 88 -5.50 -5.81 16.66
C LYS A 88 -6.46 -6.81 17.31
N MET A 89 -6.23 -8.11 17.11
CA MET A 89 -6.99 -9.17 17.78
C MET A 89 -6.59 -9.33 19.26
N SER A 90 -5.31 -9.17 19.60
CA SER A 90 -4.82 -9.29 20.98
C SER A 90 -5.10 -8.05 21.82
N HIS A 91 -5.21 -6.89 21.19
CA HIS A 91 -5.61 -5.62 21.81
C HIS A 91 -6.81 -5.05 21.05
N PRO A 92 -8.03 -5.59 21.25
CA PRO A 92 -9.21 -5.00 20.68
C PRO A 92 -9.32 -3.57 21.22
N THR A 93 -9.29 -2.59 20.34
CA THR A 93 -9.55 -1.20 20.71
C THR A 93 -10.99 -1.12 21.20
N THR A 94 -11.17 -1.03 22.52
CA THR A 94 -12.45 -0.67 23.14
C THR A 94 -12.83 0.72 22.65
N ASN A 95 -13.70 0.79 21.64
CA ASN A 95 -14.50 1.98 21.41
C ASN A 95 -15.62 2.02 22.46
N ASP A 96 -15.26 2.10 23.74
CA ASP A 96 -16.18 2.42 24.83
C ASP A 96 -16.19 3.94 24.99
N ASP A 97 -16.85 4.63 24.05
CA ASP A 97 -17.21 6.05 24.21
C ASP A 97 -18.32 6.44 23.22
N ALA A 98 -19.44 5.73 23.26
CA ALA A 98 -20.66 6.16 22.57
C ALA A 98 -21.96 5.57 23.15
N THR A 99 -22.11 5.47 24.47
CA THR A 99 -23.44 5.54 25.13
C THR A 99 -23.31 5.67 26.64
N LYS A 100 -23.18 6.91 27.13
CA LYS A 100 -23.78 7.26 28.42
C LYS A 100 -24.87 8.28 28.10
N LEU A 101 -26.10 7.82 28.32
CA LEU A 101 -27.36 8.57 28.34
C LEU A 101 -27.27 9.75 29.33
#